data_AF-A0A382RYZ7-F1
#
_entry.id   AF-A0A382RYZ7-F1
#
_cell.length_a   1.000
_cell.length_b   1.000
_cell.length_c   1.000
_cell.angle_alpha   90.00
_cell.angle_beta   90.00
_cell.angle_gamma   90.00
#
_symmetry.space_group_name_H-M   'P 1'
#
loop_
_entity.id
_entity.type
_entity.pdbx_description
1 polymer ?
#
loop_
_entity_poly.entity_id
_entity_poly.type
_entity_poly.pdbx_seq_one_letter_code
_entity_poly.pdbx_strand_id
1 'polypeptide(L)' 'MPNLPMHIYLADQVAEQLDRSYVFDHMGAYYLGSTAPDIRAMTRWPREQTHFAPLSVEEVG' A
#
# COMPACT_ATOMS: atom_id res chain seq x y z
N MET A 1 -0.16 -11.55 -2.14
CA MET A 1 -0.59 -10.17 -1.94
C MET A 1 -1.51 -10.09 -0.73
N PRO A 2 -1.23 -9.20 0.24
CA PRO A 2 -2.17 -8.94 1.32
C PRO A 2 -3.55 -8.57 0.78
N ASN A 3 -4.59 -8.83 1.57
CA ASN A 3 -5.92 -8.33 1.28
C ASN A 3 -6.06 -6.89 1.79
N LEU A 4 -7.15 -6.21 1.42
CA LEU A 4 -7.45 -4.84 1.84
C LEU A 4 -7.26 -4.61 3.37
N PRO A 5 -7.82 -5.46 4.27
CA PRO A 5 -7.57 -5.31 5.70
C PRO A 5 -6.10 -5.38 6.09
N MET A 6 -5.32 -6.26 5.47
CA MET A 6 -3.90 -6.39 5.77
C MET A 6 -3.09 -5.17 5.29
N HIS A 7 -3.47 -4.53 4.19
CA HIS A 7 -2.89 -3.25 3.77
C HIS A 7 -3.12 -2.13 4.80
N ILE A 8 -4.33 -2.05 5.37
CA ILE A 8 -4.65 -1.07 6.41
C ILE A 8 -3.84 -1.36 7.67
N TYR A 9 -3.80 -2.63 8.11
CA TYR A 9 -3.04 -3.03 9.28
C TYR A 9 -1.55 -2.69 9.15
N LEU A 10 -0.92 -3.02 8.01
CA LEU A 10 0.49 -2.67 7.81
C LEU A 10 0.72 -1.15 7.78
N ALA A 11 -0.18 -0.40 7.16
CA ALA A 11 -0.11 1.06 7.12
C ALA A 11 -0.19 1.66 8.53
N ASP A 12 -1.11 1.18 9.37
CA ASP A 12 -1.26 1.55 10.77
C ASP A 12 0.03 1.28 11.57
N GLN A 13 0.58 0.06 11.45
CA GLN A 13 1.83 -0.29 12.14
C GLN A 13 3.02 0.59 11.72
N VAL A 14 3.08 0.98 10.44
CA VAL A 14 4.12 1.91 9.95
C VAL A 14 3.91 3.33 10.49
N ALA A 15 2.67 3.80 10.55
CA ALA A 15 2.35 5.13 11.09
C ALA A 15 2.77 5.24 12.57
N GLU A 16 2.44 4.22 13.37
CA GLU A 16 2.84 4.12 14.78
C GLU A 16 4.36 4.03 14.95
N GLN A 17 5.05 3.23 14.14
CA GLN A 17 6.50 3.06 14.26
C GLN A 17 7.31 4.29 13.84
N LEU A 18 6.86 5.01 12.83
CA LEU A 18 7.55 6.20 12.33
C LEU A 18 7.18 7.47 13.10
N ASP A 19 6.07 7.44 13.85
CA ASP A 19 5.53 8.52 14.68
C ASP A 19 5.61 9.89 13.99
N ARG A 20 5.05 9.96 12.78
CA ARG A 20 5.04 11.18 11.98
C ARG A 20 3.68 11.87 12.15
N SER A 21 3.67 12.99 12.87
CA SER A 21 2.48 13.84 13.05
C SER A 21 1.71 14.11 11.74
N TYR A 22 2.42 14.35 10.65
CA TYR A 22 1.82 14.57 9.33
C TYR A 22 0.93 13.41 8.85
N VAL A 23 1.28 12.16 9.16
CA VAL A 23 0.45 11.00 8.79
C VAL A 23 -0.84 11.00 9.60
N PHE A 24 -0.75 11.27 10.91
CA PHE A 24 -1.91 11.35 11.79
C PHE A 24 -2.88 12.49 11.42
N ASP A 25 -2.36 13.61 10.92
CA ASP A 25 -3.18 14.71 10.39
C ASP A 25 -3.94 14.33 9.11
N HIS A 26 -3.53 13.25 8.42
CA HIS A 26 -4.05 12.84 7.11
C HIS A 26 -4.45 11.35 7.04
N MET A 27 -4.86 10.74 8.17
CA MET A 27 -5.11 9.29 8.28
C MET A 27 -6.06 8.73 7.23
N GLY A 28 -7.14 9.45 6.90
CA GLY A 28 -8.10 9.00 5.89
C GLY A 28 -7.46 8.87 4.51
N ALA A 29 -6.69 9.87 4.09
CA ALA A 29 -5.97 9.86 2.81
C ALA A 29 -4.87 8.79 2.81
N TYR A 30 -4.21 8.59 3.95
CA TYR A 30 -3.18 7.57 4.12
C TYR A 30 -3.72 6.15 3.95
N TYR A 31 -4.81 5.79 4.64
CA TYR A 31 -5.44 4.46 4.49
C TYR A 31 -6.10 4.25 3.12
N LEU A 32 -6.69 5.31 2.55
CA LEU A 32 -7.16 5.23 1.17
C LEU A 32 -5.99 4.97 0.21
N GLY A 33 -4.87 5.69 0.38
CA GLY A 33 -3.67 5.52 -0.45
C GLY A 33 -3.06 4.11 -0.34
N SER A 34 -3.03 3.54 0.86
CA SER A 34 -2.47 2.19 1.07
C SER A 34 -3.31 1.07 0.44
N THR A 35 -4.56 1.34 0.09
CA THR A 35 -5.50 0.37 -0.49
C THR A 35 -5.92 0.71 -1.92
N ALA A 36 -5.70 1.94 -2.38
CA ALA A 36 -6.09 2.42 -3.70
C ALA A 36 -5.63 1.52 -4.87
N PRO A 37 -4.43 0.92 -4.87
CA PRO A 37 -4.00 0.00 -5.93
C PRO A 37 -4.91 -1.23 -6.10
N ASP A 38 -5.52 -1.71 -5.02
CA ASP A 38 -6.43 -2.85 -5.02
C ASP A 38 -7.89 -2.46 -5.34
N ILE A 39 -8.23 -1.18 -5.34
CA ILE A 39 -9.58 -0.70 -5.67
C ILE A 39 -9.73 -0.64 -7.19
N ARG A 40 -10.31 -1.70 -7.78
CA ARG A 40 -10.46 -1.86 -9.23
C ARG A 40 -11.19 -0.70 -9.92
N ALA A 41 -12.13 -0.05 -9.24
CA ALA A 41 -12.82 1.13 -9.76
C ALA A 41 -11.86 2.32 -10.00
N MET A 42 -10.77 2.40 -9.22
CA MET A 42 -9.74 3.42 -9.33
C MET A 42 -8.64 3.01 -10.32
N THR A 43 -8.08 1.80 -10.19
CA THR A 43 -6.92 1.39 -11.00
C THR A 43 -7.26 0.92 -12.40
N ARG A 44 -8.44 0.31 -12.59
CA ARG A 44 -8.93 -0.25 -13.87
C ARG A 44 -8.03 -1.33 -14.49
N TRP A 45 -7.00 -1.80 -13.78
CA TRP A 45 -6.04 -2.79 -14.26
C TRP A 45 -6.20 -4.11 -13.48
N PRO A 46 -5.94 -5.26 -14.11
CA PRO A 46 -5.88 -6.53 -13.40
C PRO A 46 -4.75 -6.52 -12.37
N ARG A 47 -4.97 -7.14 -11.20
CA ARG A 47 -4.01 -7.13 -10.09
C ARG A 47 -2.69 -7.79 -10.49
N GLU A 48 -2.73 -8.77 -11.39
CA GLU A 48 -1.55 -9.50 -11.85
C GLU A 48 -0.54 -8.58 -12.55
N GLN A 49 -0.99 -7.45 -13.10
CA GLN A 49 -0.14 -6.51 -13.84
C GLN A 49 0.52 -5.46 -12.96
N THR A 50 0.03 -5.24 -11.73
CA THR A 50 0.45 -4.10 -10.90
C THR A 50 1.00 -4.50 -9.53
N HIS A 51 0.73 -5.71 -9.05
CA HIS A 51 1.06 -6.13 -7.69
C HIS A 51 2.23 -7.11 -7.59
N PHE A 52 2.83 -7.47 -8.72
CA PHE A 52 3.98 -8.35 -8.77
C PHE A 52 5.09 -7.63 -9.53
N ALA A 53 6.27 -7.62 -8.94
CA ALA A 53 7.51 -7.28 -9.61
C ALA A 53 8.40 -8.51 -9.58
N PRO A 54 9.13 -8.81 -10.66
CA PRO A 54 10.18 -9.82 -10.61
C PRO A 54 11.25 -9.41 -9.59
N LEU A 55 11.87 -10.42 -8.97
CA LEU A 55 12.99 -10.24 -8.07
C LEU A 55 14.19 -10.96 -8.70
N SER A 56 15.06 -10.19 -9.36
CA SER A 56 16.34 -10.67 -9.86
C SER A 56 17.50 -9.85 -9.27
N VAL A 57 18.71 -10.41 -9.32
CA VAL A 57 19.92 -9.69 -8.90
C VAL A 57 20.12 -8.44 -9.77
N GLU A 58 19.81 -8.54 -11.06
CA GLU A 58 19.88 -7.44 -12.01
C GLU A 58 18.83 -6.34 -11.77
N GLU A 59 17.71 -6.67 -11.12
CA GLU A 59 16.59 -5.74 -10.90
C GLU A 59 16.59 -5.10 -9.50
N VAL A 60 17.19 -5.75 -8.49
CA VAL A 60 17.08 -5.36 -7.07
C VAL A 60 18.44 -5.18 -6.37
N GLY A 61 19.53 -5.74 -6.92
CA GLY A 61 20.90 -5.68 -6.36
C GLY A 61 21.74 -4.57 -6.96
#